data_AF-B9XCR7-F1
#
_entry.id   AF-B9XCR7-F1
#
_cell.length_a   1.000
_cell.length_b   1.000
_cell.length_c   1.000
_cell.angle_alpha   90.00
_cell.angle_beta   90.00
_cell.angle_gamma   90.00
#
_symmetry.space_group_name_H-M   'P 1'
#
loop_
_entity.id
_entity.type
_entity.pdbx_description
1 polymer ?
#
loop_
_entity_poly.entity_id
_entity_poly.type
_entity_poly.pdbx_seq_one_letter_code
_entity_poly.pdbx_strand_id
1 'polypeptide(L)'
;MKNCSVLLLGVTTILTSCMASFGEVKTIVDHNDNEQAAAGFKFKNVPKPSRRDAGKQANITVIDGERDPAGGDISKLNDGRVPTDADEPGENFFFMVGTDGGRLLMDLNSTINIKQINTYSWHTDSRAPQVYKLYGSDGTAKDFQEKPKKDTDPEKCGWKLIANVDTRPKEGEKGGQYGVSISDSEGTIGNYRYLLFACSQTEAEDAFGNTFYSEIDVLDKDAKTDSAADSAVSAFVIKSTDGKCVISIDSSGAPELKDWAEKQLAPVLAEWYPKIVSMLPSEGYTAPEKFSISIRPGKGVAATGGTRVTANSDWLKNELKGEAIGSLLHEEVHVIQQYGYAPRKFPGATRPPGWMVEGIPDYIRWYKYEPESHGCEITKRNLSRARYDASYRITANFLNYVVEKYDKNLIQKMNAAIRDGKYTEDLWKQYTGETLQELGDEWKAGVEKSLASK
;
A
#
# COMPACT_ATOMS: atom_id res chain seq x y z
N MET A 1 12.07 23.41 -97.71
CA MET A 1 11.03 24.07 -96.88
C MET A 1 9.91 23.09 -96.58
N LYS A 2 9.83 22.62 -95.33
CA LYS A 2 8.61 22.41 -94.52
C LYS A 2 8.99 21.55 -93.32
N ASN A 3 9.01 22.20 -92.16
CA ASN A 3 9.16 21.57 -90.85
C ASN A 3 7.94 20.68 -90.57
N CYS A 4 8.15 19.52 -89.95
CA CYS A 4 7.11 18.86 -89.19
C CYS A 4 7.75 18.21 -87.96
N SER A 5 7.64 18.88 -86.82
CA SER A 5 8.01 18.36 -85.51
C SER A 5 6.95 17.34 -85.08
N VAL A 6 7.35 16.09 -84.88
CA VAL A 6 6.50 15.06 -84.25
C VAL A 6 6.84 15.03 -82.76
N LEU A 7 5.85 15.37 -81.95
CA LEU A 7 5.91 15.38 -80.49
C LEU A 7 5.81 13.94 -79.95
N LEU A 8 6.73 13.56 -79.06
CA LEU A 8 6.68 12.35 -78.23
C LEU A 8 5.52 12.45 -77.22
N LEU A 9 4.69 11.42 -77.12
CA LEU A 9 3.82 11.18 -75.96
C LEU A 9 4.20 9.83 -75.35
N GLY A 10 5.11 9.88 -74.36
CA GLY A 10 5.38 8.78 -73.46
C GLY A 10 4.33 8.77 -72.36
N VAL A 11 3.49 7.74 -72.32
CA VAL A 11 2.55 7.49 -71.22
C VAL A 11 3.32 6.75 -70.13
N THR A 12 3.71 7.48 -69.08
CA THR A 12 4.28 6.88 -67.86
C THR A 12 3.15 6.60 -66.88
N THR A 13 2.72 5.34 -66.79
CA THR A 13 1.76 4.89 -65.78
C THR A 13 2.45 4.81 -64.42
N ILE A 14 2.26 5.82 -63.57
CA ILE A 14 2.71 5.79 -62.17
C ILE A 14 1.69 4.97 -61.38
N LEU A 15 2.03 3.73 -61.04
CA LEU A 15 1.33 2.97 -60.00
C LEU A 15 1.69 3.59 -58.64
N THR A 16 0.81 4.44 -58.12
CA THR A 16 0.83 4.84 -56.70
C THR A 16 0.35 3.66 -55.86
N SER A 17 1.28 2.88 -55.30
CA SER A 17 0.97 1.97 -54.21
C SER A 17 0.64 2.82 -52.97
N CYS A 18 -0.63 2.89 -52.59
CA CYS A 18 -1.02 3.36 -51.25
C CYS A 18 -0.43 2.37 -50.24
N MET A 19 0.71 2.69 -49.64
CA MET A 19 1.10 2.08 -48.37
C MET A 19 0.12 2.58 -47.34
N ALA A 20 -0.90 1.78 -47.01
CA ALA A 20 -1.64 1.97 -45.78
C ALA A 20 -0.63 1.74 -44.64
N SER A 21 -0.23 2.82 -43.97
CA SER A 21 0.45 2.74 -42.69
C SER A 21 -0.56 2.15 -41.72
N PHE A 22 -0.49 0.85 -41.44
CA PHE A 22 -1.27 0.25 -40.37
C PHE A 22 -0.69 0.74 -39.03
N GLY A 23 -1.56 1.06 -38.08
CA GLY A 23 -1.17 1.39 -36.71
C GLY A 23 -0.25 0.32 -36.11
N GLU A 24 0.80 0.78 -35.42
CA GLU A 24 1.73 -0.07 -34.71
C GLU A 24 1.46 0.01 -33.21
N VAL A 25 1.23 -1.14 -32.58
CA VAL A 25 1.18 -1.26 -31.12
C VAL A 25 2.56 -0.96 -30.55
N LYS A 26 2.64 0.07 -29.73
CA LYS A 26 3.86 0.54 -29.06
C LYS A 26 3.83 0.15 -27.59
N THR A 27 4.96 -0.35 -27.11
CA THR A 27 5.21 -0.63 -25.70
C THR A 27 6.26 0.35 -25.18
N ILE A 28 5.90 1.15 -24.18
CA ILE A 28 6.80 2.03 -23.45
C ILE A 28 7.09 1.37 -22.10
N VAL A 29 8.36 1.36 -21.70
CA VAL A 29 8.82 0.85 -20.40
C VAL A 29 9.58 1.95 -19.70
N ASP A 30 9.22 2.22 -18.45
CA ASP A 30 10.02 3.04 -17.54
C ASP A 30 10.44 2.21 -16.34
N HIS A 31 11.63 2.52 -15.82
CA HIS A 31 12.23 1.87 -14.66
C HIS A 31 12.73 2.95 -13.70
N ASN A 32 12.29 2.88 -12.45
CA ASN A 32 12.93 3.60 -11.35
C ASN A 32 13.77 2.58 -10.58
N ASP A 33 15.07 2.81 -10.47
CA ASP A 33 15.96 1.94 -9.68
C ASP A 33 15.61 1.93 -8.18
N ASN A 34 16.30 1.10 -7.40
CA ASN A 34 16.06 0.98 -5.95
C ASN A 34 16.25 2.30 -5.17
N GLU A 35 17.03 3.26 -5.67
CA GLU A 35 17.24 4.56 -5.03
C GLU A 35 16.11 5.56 -5.37
N GLN A 36 15.56 5.45 -6.59
CA GLN A 36 14.51 6.33 -7.12
C GLN A 36 13.10 5.81 -6.84
N ALA A 37 12.95 4.50 -6.65
CA ALA A 37 11.69 3.84 -6.41
C ALA A 37 11.03 4.38 -5.13
N ALA A 38 9.79 4.84 -5.27
CA ALA A 38 9.05 5.44 -4.17
C ALA A 38 7.54 5.24 -4.33
N ALA A 39 6.84 5.31 -3.20
CA ALA A 39 5.39 5.20 -3.19
C ALA A 39 4.71 6.13 -4.22
N GLY A 40 3.73 5.59 -4.93
CA GLY A 40 2.94 6.32 -5.92
C GLY A 40 3.40 6.19 -7.37
N PHE A 41 4.42 5.37 -7.66
CA PHE A 41 4.77 4.88 -9.01
C PHE A 41 4.83 6.01 -10.05
N LYS A 42 5.69 7.01 -9.77
CA LYS A 42 5.89 8.14 -10.68
C LYS A 42 6.92 7.76 -11.73
N PHE A 43 6.47 7.60 -12.96
CA PHE A 43 7.32 7.36 -14.11
C PHE A 43 7.37 8.59 -15.02
N LYS A 44 8.32 8.59 -15.96
CA LYS A 44 8.56 9.72 -16.86
C LYS A 44 7.55 9.77 -18.01
N ASN A 45 7.23 8.62 -18.56
CA ASN A 45 6.46 8.39 -19.78
C ASN A 45 5.27 7.45 -19.53
N VAL A 46 5.42 6.45 -18.66
CA VAL A 46 4.31 5.57 -18.26
C VAL A 46 3.37 6.35 -17.34
N PRO A 47 2.05 6.34 -17.58
CA PRO A 47 1.11 6.97 -16.66
C PRO A 47 1.22 6.41 -15.26
N LYS A 48 0.84 7.20 -14.26
CA LYS A 48 0.69 6.69 -12.90
C LYS A 48 -0.47 5.68 -12.84
N PRO A 49 -0.42 4.69 -11.92
CA PRO A 49 -1.54 3.80 -11.65
C PRO A 49 -2.84 4.56 -11.44
N SER A 50 -3.92 4.05 -12.04
CA SER A 50 -5.24 4.65 -11.96
C SER A 50 -6.07 4.02 -10.85
N ARG A 51 -7.02 4.79 -10.32
CA ARG A 51 -8.09 4.27 -9.42
C ARG A 51 -9.43 4.14 -10.12
N ARG A 52 -9.48 4.56 -11.40
CA ARG A 52 -10.68 4.83 -12.19
C ARG A 52 -10.39 4.57 -13.67
N ASP A 53 -10.12 3.33 -13.98
CA ASP A 53 -9.98 2.79 -15.34
C ASP A 53 -11.03 1.68 -15.57
N ALA A 54 -11.15 1.21 -16.81
CA ALA A 54 -12.14 0.18 -17.18
C ALA A 54 -11.79 -1.20 -16.61
N GLY A 55 -10.51 -1.46 -16.30
CA GLY A 55 -10.01 -2.70 -15.72
C GLY A 55 -10.44 -2.92 -14.27
N LYS A 56 -10.77 -1.84 -13.54
CA LYS A 56 -11.21 -1.92 -12.14
C LYS A 56 -12.43 -2.80 -11.89
N GLN A 57 -13.38 -2.86 -12.83
CA GLN A 57 -14.57 -3.71 -12.72
C GLN A 57 -14.38 -5.08 -13.36
N ALA A 58 -13.21 -5.33 -13.96
CA ALA A 58 -12.93 -6.58 -14.63
C ALA A 58 -12.83 -7.74 -13.63
N ASN A 59 -13.25 -8.91 -14.06
CA ASN A 59 -13.03 -10.13 -13.30
C ASN A 59 -11.69 -10.74 -13.74
N ILE A 60 -10.72 -10.80 -12.82
CA ILE A 60 -9.42 -11.42 -13.08
C ILE A 60 -9.39 -12.82 -12.47
N THR A 61 -8.98 -13.81 -13.25
CA THR A 61 -8.85 -15.20 -12.83
C THR A 61 -7.51 -15.79 -13.23
N VAL A 62 -6.93 -16.59 -12.34
CA VAL A 62 -5.81 -17.47 -12.71
C VAL A 62 -6.39 -18.68 -13.43
N ILE A 63 -6.07 -18.83 -14.72
CA ILE A 63 -6.55 -19.95 -15.53
C ILE A 63 -5.47 -21.04 -15.72
N ASP A 64 -4.22 -20.71 -15.43
CA ASP A 64 -3.06 -21.58 -15.46
C ASP A 64 -2.00 -21.08 -14.45
N GLY A 65 -1.30 -22.00 -13.78
CA GLY A 65 -0.41 -21.69 -12.66
C GLY A 65 -1.14 -21.57 -11.31
N GLU A 66 -0.37 -21.40 -10.24
CA GLU A 66 -0.89 -21.23 -8.88
C GLU A 66 -0.36 -19.93 -8.27
N ARG A 67 -1.21 -19.23 -7.51
CA ARG A 67 -0.83 -18.05 -6.74
C ARG A 67 0.02 -18.46 -5.54
N ASP A 68 1.08 -17.72 -5.27
CA ASP A 68 1.85 -17.93 -4.05
C ASP A 68 1.05 -17.46 -2.79
N PRO A 69 0.95 -18.27 -1.73
CA PRO A 69 0.28 -17.88 -0.50
C PRO A 69 0.85 -16.64 0.20
N ALA A 70 2.14 -16.35 0.03
CA ALA A 70 2.80 -15.18 0.60
C ALA A 70 2.39 -13.88 -0.11
N GLY A 71 1.94 -13.97 -1.36
CA GLY A 71 1.47 -12.83 -2.13
C GLY A 71 0.09 -12.33 -1.72
N GLY A 72 -0.28 -11.17 -2.23
CA GLY A 72 -1.64 -10.67 -2.23
C GLY A 72 -2.59 -11.58 -3.03
N ASP A 73 -3.89 -11.41 -2.81
CA ASP A 73 -4.91 -12.11 -3.60
C ASP A 73 -5.00 -11.53 -5.04
N ILE A 74 -5.81 -12.17 -5.89
CA ILE A 74 -5.94 -11.78 -7.30
C ILE A 74 -6.50 -10.36 -7.49
N SER A 75 -7.19 -9.81 -6.48
CA SER A 75 -7.77 -8.46 -6.57
C SER A 75 -6.70 -7.37 -6.57
N LYS A 76 -5.47 -7.68 -6.14
CA LYS A 76 -4.33 -6.75 -6.20
C LYS A 76 -3.94 -6.32 -7.61
N LEU A 77 -4.45 -6.99 -8.64
CA LEU A 77 -4.17 -6.61 -10.01
C LEU A 77 -5.13 -5.53 -10.54
N ASN A 78 -6.21 -5.18 -9.84
CA ASN A 78 -7.13 -4.12 -10.26
C ASN A 78 -7.89 -3.44 -9.10
N ASP A 79 -7.30 -3.37 -7.91
CA ASP A 79 -7.93 -2.73 -6.74
C ASP A 79 -7.74 -1.19 -6.71
N GLY A 80 -7.01 -0.64 -7.68
CA GLY A 80 -6.64 0.78 -7.77
C GLY A 80 -5.55 1.19 -6.78
N ARG A 81 -4.82 0.23 -6.21
CA ARG A 81 -3.76 0.48 -5.25
C ARG A 81 -2.46 -0.08 -5.80
N VAL A 82 -1.37 0.38 -5.20
CA VAL A 82 -0.02 -0.06 -5.50
C VAL A 82 0.76 -0.07 -4.18
N PRO A 83 1.78 -0.94 -4.05
CA PRO A 83 2.60 -1.00 -2.85
C PRO A 83 3.29 0.33 -2.57
N THR A 84 3.60 0.56 -1.30
CA THR A 84 4.26 1.79 -0.85
C THR A 84 5.72 1.62 -0.46
N ASP A 85 6.19 0.38 -0.47
CA ASP A 85 7.57 -0.07 -0.25
C ASP A 85 7.88 -1.25 -1.17
N ALA A 86 9.17 -1.56 -1.35
CA ALA A 86 9.65 -2.59 -2.27
C ALA A 86 9.41 -4.02 -1.76
N ASP A 87 9.20 -4.20 -0.45
CA ASP A 87 8.96 -5.50 0.19
C ASP A 87 7.56 -5.57 0.83
N GLU A 88 6.53 -5.39 0.01
CA GLU A 88 5.12 -5.56 0.40
C GLU A 88 4.48 -6.74 -0.36
N PRO A 89 4.84 -8.00 -0.06
CA PRO A 89 4.32 -9.16 -0.79
C PRO A 89 2.79 -9.25 -0.72
N GLY A 90 2.17 -8.84 0.39
CA GLY A 90 0.70 -8.82 0.52
C GLY A 90 -0.02 -7.79 -0.37
N GLU A 91 0.70 -6.80 -0.92
CA GLU A 91 0.18 -5.79 -1.83
C GLU A 91 0.56 -6.08 -3.30
N ASN A 92 1.15 -7.24 -3.58
CA ASN A 92 1.52 -7.67 -4.92
C ASN A 92 0.98 -9.07 -5.21
N PHE A 93 0.49 -9.31 -6.42
CA PHE A 93 0.22 -10.64 -6.91
C PHE A 93 1.50 -11.25 -7.51
N PHE A 94 1.78 -12.51 -7.17
CA PHE A 94 2.82 -13.29 -7.84
C PHE A 94 2.47 -14.78 -7.86
N PHE A 95 2.98 -15.47 -8.89
CA PHE A 95 2.86 -16.91 -9.03
C PHE A 95 3.78 -17.64 -8.04
N MET A 96 3.41 -18.87 -7.72
CA MET A 96 4.10 -19.74 -6.77
C MET A 96 5.59 -19.86 -7.09
N VAL A 97 6.42 -19.77 -6.06
CA VAL A 97 7.87 -19.99 -6.17
C VAL A 97 8.20 -21.34 -6.81
N GLY A 98 9.26 -21.38 -7.62
CA GLY A 98 9.70 -22.57 -8.35
C GLY A 98 8.83 -22.95 -9.55
N THR A 99 7.96 -22.05 -10.02
CA THR A 99 7.11 -22.25 -11.21
C THR A 99 7.48 -21.28 -12.33
N ASP A 100 7.20 -21.66 -13.58
CA ASP A 100 7.52 -20.86 -14.77
C ASP A 100 6.64 -19.59 -14.94
N GLY A 101 5.73 -19.29 -14.00
CA GLY A 101 4.67 -18.32 -14.16
C GLY A 101 3.30 -18.96 -14.42
N GLY A 102 2.43 -18.29 -15.17
CA GLY A 102 1.07 -18.75 -15.40
C GLY A 102 0.27 -17.84 -16.32
N ARG A 103 -1.05 -18.03 -16.37
CA ARG A 103 -1.95 -17.25 -17.22
C ARG A 103 -3.06 -16.58 -16.42
N LEU A 104 -3.20 -15.29 -16.62
CA LEU A 104 -4.26 -14.45 -16.05
C LEU A 104 -5.26 -14.09 -17.14
N LEU A 105 -6.52 -14.43 -16.91
CA LEU A 105 -7.65 -13.99 -17.74
C LEU A 105 -8.33 -12.80 -17.05
N MET A 106 -8.40 -11.68 -17.74
CA MET A 106 -9.19 -10.51 -17.35
C MET A 106 -10.41 -10.41 -18.28
N ASP A 107 -11.61 -10.60 -17.73
CA ASP A 107 -12.90 -10.36 -18.41
C ASP A 107 -13.40 -8.95 -18.06
N LEU A 108 -13.45 -8.06 -19.05
CA LEU A 108 -13.90 -6.67 -18.93
C LEU A 108 -15.44 -6.54 -18.84
N ASN A 109 -16.16 -7.66 -18.77
CA ASN A 109 -17.63 -7.81 -18.74
C ASN A 109 -18.33 -7.45 -20.06
N SER A 110 -17.78 -6.51 -20.83
CA SER A 110 -18.25 -6.17 -22.18
C SER A 110 -17.07 -5.86 -23.11
N THR A 111 -17.31 -5.94 -24.42
CA THR A 111 -16.34 -5.47 -25.41
C THR A 111 -16.21 -3.95 -25.31
N ILE A 112 -15.00 -3.45 -25.10
CA ILE A 112 -14.68 -2.01 -25.03
C ILE A 112 -13.61 -1.65 -26.04
N ASN A 113 -13.50 -0.36 -26.35
CA ASN A 113 -12.53 0.15 -27.32
C ASN A 113 -11.23 0.53 -26.61
N ILE A 114 -10.33 -0.43 -26.43
CA ILE A 114 -9.16 -0.24 -25.57
C ILE A 114 -8.19 0.77 -26.21
N LYS A 115 -7.96 1.87 -25.50
CA LYS A 115 -6.96 2.89 -25.85
C LYS A 115 -5.56 2.50 -25.39
N GLN A 116 -5.45 1.99 -24.17
CA GLN A 116 -4.17 1.80 -23.50
C GLN A 116 -4.29 0.77 -22.38
N ILE A 117 -3.23 -0.02 -22.16
CA ILE A 117 -3.11 -0.97 -21.05
C ILE A 117 -1.79 -0.69 -20.33
N ASN A 118 -1.83 -0.51 -19.01
CA ASN A 118 -0.64 -0.30 -18.20
C ASN A 118 -0.48 -1.39 -17.15
N THR A 119 0.75 -1.82 -16.88
CA THR A 119 1.07 -2.79 -15.83
C THR A 119 2.22 -2.29 -14.97
N TYR A 120 2.13 -2.58 -13.67
CA TYR A 120 3.09 -2.07 -12.69
C TYR A 120 3.63 -3.20 -11.82
N SER A 121 4.88 -3.07 -11.40
CA SER A 121 5.53 -4.02 -10.49
C SER A 121 6.60 -3.34 -9.65
N TRP A 122 6.86 -3.87 -8.45
CA TRP A 122 7.92 -3.39 -7.58
C TRP A 122 8.48 -4.50 -6.70
N HIS A 123 9.80 -4.68 -6.75
CA HIS A 123 10.57 -5.46 -5.79
C HIS A 123 12.01 -4.94 -5.71
N THR A 124 12.81 -5.42 -4.76
CA THR A 124 14.21 -5.00 -4.59
C THR A 124 15.19 -5.69 -5.54
N ASP A 125 14.78 -6.75 -6.26
CA ASP A 125 15.65 -7.66 -7.03
C ASP A 125 15.02 -8.13 -8.37
N SER A 126 15.45 -9.30 -8.88
CA SER A 126 14.98 -9.96 -10.10
C SER A 126 13.47 -10.20 -10.16
N ARG A 127 12.73 -10.04 -9.08
CA ARG A 127 11.26 -10.15 -9.04
C ARG A 127 10.54 -8.86 -9.45
N ALA A 128 11.26 -7.78 -9.69
CA ALA A 128 10.68 -6.51 -10.12
C ALA A 128 10.33 -6.46 -11.63
N PRO A 129 11.17 -6.94 -12.57
CA PRO A 129 10.86 -6.91 -14.00
C PRO A 129 9.63 -7.74 -14.37
N GLN A 130 9.00 -7.41 -15.50
CA GLN A 130 7.79 -8.04 -16.01
C GLN A 130 8.12 -8.79 -17.31
N VAL A 131 7.70 -10.05 -17.40
CA VAL A 131 7.81 -10.86 -18.62
C VAL A 131 6.46 -11.49 -18.92
N TYR A 132 5.79 -11.04 -19.99
CA TYR A 132 4.51 -11.60 -20.38
C TYR A 132 4.18 -11.35 -21.86
N LYS A 133 3.35 -12.23 -22.43
CA LYS A 133 2.62 -11.95 -23.67
C LYS A 133 1.20 -11.52 -23.35
N LEU A 134 0.74 -10.46 -23.99
CA LEU A 134 -0.63 -9.96 -23.87
C LEU A 134 -1.43 -10.31 -25.13
N TYR A 135 -2.59 -10.92 -24.94
CA TYR A 135 -3.54 -11.22 -26.00
C TYR A 135 -4.89 -10.56 -25.73
N GLY A 136 -5.64 -10.28 -26.80
CA GLY A 136 -7.01 -9.78 -26.74
C GLY A 136 -7.98 -10.64 -27.55
N SER A 137 -9.23 -10.73 -27.08
CA SER A 137 -10.35 -11.31 -27.84
C SER A 137 -11.66 -10.60 -27.52
N ASP A 138 -12.55 -10.48 -28.51
CA ASP A 138 -13.95 -10.08 -28.28
C ASP A 138 -14.86 -11.29 -27.97
N GLY A 139 -14.32 -12.50 -28.04
CA GLY A 139 -15.03 -13.76 -27.78
C GLY A 139 -15.93 -14.25 -28.91
N THR A 140 -15.89 -13.64 -30.09
CA THR A 140 -16.80 -13.96 -31.20
C THR A 140 -16.24 -14.94 -32.23
N ALA A 141 -14.94 -15.24 -32.18
CA ALA A 141 -14.31 -16.20 -33.06
C ALA A 141 -14.95 -17.59 -32.92
N LYS A 142 -15.14 -18.30 -34.05
CA LYS A 142 -15.85 -19.59 -34.08
C LYS A 142 -15.16 -20.67 -33.22
N ASP A 143 -13.84 -20.59 -33.13
CA ASP A 143 -12.94 -21.46 -32.39
C ASP A 143 -12.49 -20.85 -31.06
N PHE A 144 -13.19 -19.82 -30.58
CA PHE A 144 -12.84 -19.14 -29.33
C PHE A 144 -12.87 -20.10 -28.14
N GLN A 145 -11.72 -20.24 -27.48
CA GLN A 145 -11.61 -20.89 -26.19
C GLN A 145 -11.30 -19.83 -25.14
N GLU A 146 -12.25 -19.58 -24.23
CA GLU A 146 -12.15 -18.52 -23.20
C GLU A 146 -10.99 -18.74 -22.23
N LYS A 147 -10.64 -19.98 -21.93
CA LYS A 147 -9.61 -20.33 -20.93
C LYS A 147 -8.54 -21.22 -21.55
N PRO A 148 -7.68 -20.68 -22.44
CA PRO A 148 -6.59 -21.46 -23.02
C PRO A 148 -5.49 -21.61 -21.96
N LYS A 149 -5.26 -22.84 -21.48
CA LYS A 149 -4.21 -23.19 -20.51
C LYS A 149 -2.82 -23.27 -21.18
N LYS A 150 -1.75 -23.57 -20.42
CA LYS A 150 -0.35 -23.57 -20.91
C LYS A 150 -0.15 -24.27 -22.25
N ASP A 151 -0.77 -25.43 -22.45
CA ASP A 151 -0.62 -26.27 -23.65
C ASP A 151 -1.47 -25.83 -24.85
N THR A 152 -2.31 -24.79 -24.68
CA THR A 152 -3.12 -24.22 -25.75
C THR A 152 -2.50 -22.92 -26.24
N ASP A 153 -2.18 -22.87 -27.54
CA ASP A 153 -1.74 -21.66 -28.23
C ASP A 153 -2.93 -20.70 -28.42
N PRO A 154 -2.96 -19.53 -27.75
CA PRO A 154 -4.11 -18.61 -27.83
C PRO A 154 -4.44 -18.19 -29.28
N GLU A 155 -3.43 -18.04 -30.14
CA GLU A 155 -3.61 -17.58 -31.53
C GLU A 155 -4.35 -18.60 -32.41
N LYS A 156 -4.45 -19.86 -31.94
CA LYS A 156 -5.17 -20.95 -32.63
C LYS A 156 -6.58 -21.19 -32.08
N CYS A 157 -7.02 -20.39 -31.12
CA CYS A 157 -8.34 -20.55 -30.48
C CYS A 157 -9.00 -19.21 -30.17
N GLY A 158 -8.97 -18.30 -31.15
CA GLY A 158 -9.71 -17.05 -31.11
C GLY A 158 -9.10 -15.89 -30.32
N TRP A 159 -7.79 -15.91 -30.03
CA TRP A 159 -7.08 -14.77 -29.43
C TRP A 159 -6.11 -14.12 -30.40
N LYS A 160 -5.90 -12.81 -30.27
CA LYS A 160 -4.92 -12.05 -31.05
C LYS A 160 -3.80 -11.57 -30.14
N LEU A 161 -2.54 -11.81 -30.53
CA LEU A 161 -1.38 -11.24 -29.83
C LEU A 161 -1.40 -9.70 -29.97
N ILE A 162 -1.34 -9.01 -28.83
CA ILE A 162 -1.27 -7.55 -28.74
C ILE A 162 0.18 -7.09 -28.56
N ALA A 163 0.89 -7.68 -27.58
CA ALA A 163 2.24 -7.27 -27.23
C ALA A 163 3.05 -8.42 -26.61
N ASN A 164 4.37 -8.34 -26.75
CA ASN A 164 5.33 -9.21 -26.07
C ASN A 164 6.23 -8.32 -25.20
N VAL A 165 6.12 -8.47 -23.88
CA VAL A 165 6.76 -7.60 -22.90
C VAL A 165 7.86 -8.36 -22.18
N ASP A 166 9.05 -7.75 -22.15
CA ASP A 166 10.20 -8.17 -21.36
C ASP A 166 10.92 -6.90 -20.88
N THR A 167 10.78 -6.58 -19.59
CA THR A 167 11.37 -5.37 -19.02
C THR A 167 12.72 -5.62 -18.35
N ARG A 168 13.27 -6.84 -18.46
CA ARG A 168 14.56 -7.15 -17.81
C ARG A 168 15.66 -6.26 -18.40
N PRO A 169 16.46 -5.60 -17.56
CA PRO A 169 17.56 -4.81 -18.06
C PRO A 169 18.61 -5.72 -18.70
N LYS A 170 19.23 -5.27 -19.79
CA LYS A 170 20.33 -6.00 -20.44
C LYS A 170 21.58 -6.06 -19.56
N GLU A 171 21.81 -5.01 -18.78
CA GLU A 171 22.92 -4.84 -17.84
C GLU A 171 22.44 -4.01 -16.63
N GLY A 172 23.03 -4.21 -15.45
CA GLY A 172 22.71 -3.46 -14.23
C GLY A 172 21.79 -4.20 -13.25
N GLU A 173 21.40 -3.52 -12.16
CA GLU A 173 20.50 -4.08 -11.15
C GLU A 173 19.08 -4.25 -11.71
N LYS A 174 18.45 -5.37 -11.34
CA LYS A 174 17.10 -5.74 -11.79
C LYS A 174 15.99 -5.21 -10.87
N GLY A 175 16.32 -4.73 -9.68
CA GLY A 175 15.37 -4.23 -8.69
C GLY A 175 14.81 -2.85 -9.02
N GLY A 176 13.78 -2.43 -8.29
CA GLY A 176 13.11 -1.15 -8.43
C GLY A 176 11.66 -1.28 -8.91
N GLN A 177 11.12 -0.20 -9.46
CA GLN A 177 9.76 -0.15 -10.00
C GLN A 177 9.79 -0.23 -11.52
N TYR A 178 8.94 -1.08 -12.10
CA TYR A 178 8.71 -1.11 -13.54
C TYR A 178 7.29 -0.70 -13.85
N GLY A 179 7.17 0.21 -14.81
CA GLY A 179 5.92 0.57 -15.45
C GLY A 179 5.98 0.17 -16.92
N VAL A 180 4.91 -0.43 -17.42
CA VAL A 180 4.74 -0.73 -18.85
C VAL A 180 3.46 -0.06 -19.32
N SER A 181 3.51 0.57 -20.49
CA SER A 181 2.36 1.18 -21.14
C SER A 181 2.28 0.72 -22.60
N ILE A 182 1.23 -0.02 -22.92
CA ILE A 182 0.92 -0.52 -24.27
C ILE A 182 -0.18 0.35 -24.86
N SER A 183 0.06 0.91 -26.05
CA SER A 183 -0.91 1.75 -26.76
C SER A 183 -0.69 1.67 -28.27
N ASP A 184 -1.64 2.12 -29.09
CA ASP A 184 -1.48 2.16 -30.54
C ASP A 184 -1.29 3.60 -31.05
N SER A 185 -0.41 3.78 -32.03
CA SER A 185 -0.20 5.06 -32.71
C SER A 185 -1.45 5.66 -33.40
N GLU A 186 -2.42 4.83 -33.81
CA GLU A 186 -3.72 5.24 -34.37
C GLU A 186 -4.77 5.52 -33.28
N GLY A 187 -4.39 5.33 -32.01
CA GLY A 187 -5.14 5.77 -30.85
C GLY A 187 -5.97 4.69 -30.14
N THR A 188 -6.06 3.46 -30.66
CA THR A 188 -6.71 2.32 -30.00
C THR A 188 -6.00 1.00 -30.31
N ILE A 189 -5.81 0.17 -29.30
CA ILE A 189 -5.29 -1.21 -29.41
C ILE A 189 -6.30 -2.12 -30.11
N GLY A 190 -7.61 -1.87 -29.90
CA GLY A 190 -8.70 -2.58 -30.55
C GLY A 190 -9.91 -2.80 -29.63
N ASN A 191 -10.95 -3.43 -30.18
CA ASN A 191 -12.16 -3.77 -29.45
C ASN A 191 -12.01 -5.17 -28.84
N TYR A 192 -11.94 -5.26 -27.51
CA TYR A 192 -11.79 -6.53 -26.81
C TYR A 192 -12.66 -6.57 -25.56
N ARG A 193 -13.12 -7.77 -25.20
CA ARG A 193 -13.74 -8.07 -23.90
C ARG A 193 -12.76 -8.79 -22.99
N TYR A 194 -11.98 -9.70 -23.55
CA TYR A 194 -11.07 -10.54 -22.80
C TYR A 194 -9.62 -10.13 -23.07
N LEU A 195 -8.85 -10.03 -22.00
CA LEU A 195 -7.40 -9.88 -22.04
C LEU A 195 -6.76 -11.09 -21.37
N LEU A 196 -5.72 -11.64 -22.00
CA LEU A 196 -4.97 -12.78 -21.47
C LEU A 196 -3.51 -12.37 -21.31
N PHE A 197 -3.02 -12.42 -20.06
CA PHE A 197 -1.61 -12.23 -19.73
C PHE A 197 -0.99 -13.60 -19.54
N ALA A 198 -0.16 -14.02 -20.48
CA ALA A 198 0.67 -15.22 -20.35
C ALA A 198 2.02 -14.81 -19.76
N CYS A 199 2.12 -14.86 -18.43
CA CYS A 199 3.27 -14.43 -17.66
C CYS A 199 4.34 -15.51 -17.60
N SER A 200 5.59 -15.09 -17.54
CA SER A 200 6.75 -15.98 -17.37
C SER A 200 7.63 -15.50 -16.23
N GLN A 201 8.33 -16.43 -15.58
CA GLN A 201 9.37 -16.08 -14.62
C GLN A 201 10.48 -15.23 -15.27
N THR A 202 11.08 -14.34 -14.50
CA THR A 202 12.14 -13.42 -14.92
C THR A 202 13.51 -14.09 -14.96
N GLU A 203 13.73 -15.11 -14.12
CA GLU A 203 14.94 -15.93 -14.01
C GLU A 203 14.63 -17.32 -13.40
N ALA A 204 15.62 -18.21 -13.37
CA ALA A 204 15.53 -19.56 -12.82
C ALA A 204 16.81 -20.01 -12.09
N GLU A 205 17.62 -19.03 -11.66
CA GLU A 205 18.82 -19.22 -10.83
C GLU A 205 18.44 -19.68 -9.42
N ASP A 206 17.28 -19.22 -8.92
CA ASP A 206 16.65 -19.76 -7.71
C ASP A 206 15.11 -19.92 -7.87
N ALA A 207 14.40 -20.23 -6.78
CA ALA A 207 12.96 -20.47 -6.81
C ALA A 207 12.12 -19.18 -6.88
N PHE A 208 12.72 -18.01 -6.68
CA PHE A 208 12.06 -16.71 -6.59
C PHE A 208 12.08 -15.94 -7.91
N GLY A 209 11.85 -16.63 -9.03
CA GLY A 209 11.83 -16.00 -10.36
C GLY A 209 10.53 -15.29 -10.76
N ASN A 210 9.46 -15.32 -9.96
CA ASN A 210 8.16 -14.75 -10.37
C ASN A 210 7.99 -13.28 -9.97
N THR A 211 7.47 -12.48 -10.92
CA THR A 211 7.28 -11.03 -10.80
C THR A 211 6.26 -10.62 -9.73
N PHE A 212 6.56 -9.55 -9.00
CA PHE A 212 5.65 -8.85 -8.08
C PHE A 212 4.75 -7.88 -8.84
N TYR A 213 3.65 -8.39 -9.41
CA TYR A 213 2.69 -7.55 -10.12
C TYR A 213 1.85 -6.74 -9.12
N SER A 214 1.86 -5.42 -9.29
CA SER A 214 1.26 -4.46 -8.35
C SER A 214 -0.12 -3.98 -8.75
N GLU A 215 -0.40 -3.81 -10.05
CA GLU A 215 -1.68 -3.31 -10.60
C GLU A 215 -1.69 -3.44 -12.14
N ILE A 216 -2.88 -3.53 -12.74
CA ILE A 216 -3.14 -3.51 -14.19
C ILE A 216 -4.26 -2.50 -14.47
N ASP A 217 -3.94 -1.43 -15.22
CA ASP A 217 -4.92 -0.45 -15.70
C ASP A 217 -5.35 -0.77 -17.15
N VAL A 218 -6.63 -0.65 -17.45
CA VAL A 218 -7.18 -0.69 -18.83
C VAL A 218 -7.98 0.56 -19.13
N LEU A 219 -7.54 1.36 -20.10
CA LEU A 219 -8.21 2.61 -20.48
C LEU A 219 -9.07 2.39 -21.74
N ASP A 220 -10.36 2.71 -21.63
CA ASP A 220 -11.30 2.75 -22.75
C ASP A 220 -11.21 4.11 -23.48
N LYS A 221 -11.16 4.09 -24.81
CA LYS A 221 -11.17 5.27 -25.68
C LYS A 221 -12.54 5.97 -25.64
N ASP A 222 -13.60 5.17 -25.54
CA ASP A 222 -14.99 5.62 -25.60
C ASP A 222 -15.61 5.78 -24.21
N ALA A 223 -14.80 5.62 -23.15
CA ALA A 223 -15.19 6.06 -21.82
C ALA A 223 -15.65 7.50 -21.94
N LYS A 224 -16.95 7.72 -21.71
CA LYS A 224 -17.46 9.05 -21.42
C LYS A 224 -16.56 9.53 -20.29
N THR A 225 -15.82 10.60 -20.54
CA THR A 225 -15.27 11.37 -19.45
C THR A 225 -16.48 11.76 -18.63
N ASP A 226 -16.80 10.98 -17.61
CA ASP A 226 -17.61 11.45 -16.53
C ASP A 226 -16.81 12.63 -16.01
N SER A 227 -17.20 13.80 -16.50
CA SER A 227 -16.84 15.11 -15.99
C SER A 227 -17.49 15.30 -14.62
N ALA A 228 -17.42 14.26 -13.77
CA ALA A 228 -17.13 14.43 -12.37
C ALA A 228 -15.61 14.68 -12.26
N ALA A 229 -15.21 15.88 -12.71
CA ALA A 229 -14.18 16.60 -11.98
C ALA A 229 -14.58 16.53 -10.50
N ASP A 230 -13.70 15.96 -9.67
CA ASP A 230 -13.78 15.98 -8.22
C ASP A 230 -15.15 15.69 -7.59
N SER A 231 -15.55 14.42 -7.62
CA SER A 231 -16.24 13.81 -6.47
C SER A 231 -15.82 12.35 -6.32
N ALA A 232 -14.52 12.08 -6.44
CA ALA A 232 -13.94 11.16 -5.47
C ALA A 232 -14.10 11.86 -4.12
N VAL A 233 -14.46 11.16 -3.05
CA VAL A 233 -14.14 11.66 -1.72
C VAL A 233 -12.62 11.68 -1.66
N SER A 234 -12.01 12.77 -2.14
CA SER A 234 -10.59 13.01 -2.00
C SER A 234 -10.33 13.03 -0.50
N ALA A 235 -9.18 12.49 -0.11
CA ALA A 235 -8.75 12.59 1.27
C ALA A 235 -8.87 14.06 1.70
N PHE A 236 -9.68 14.33 2.72
CA PHE A 236 -9.78 15.69 3.21
C PHE A 236 -8.55 15.97 4.05
N VAL A 237 -8.12 17.23 4.05
CA VAL A 237 -6.87 17.64 4.69
C VAL A 237 -7.21 18.64 5.78
N ILE A 238 -6.70 18.36 6.98
CA ILE A 238 -6.73 19.27 8.11
C ILE A 238 -5.29 19.61 8.49
N LYS A 239 -5.13 20.62 9.33
CA LYS A 239 -3.87 20.90 10.01
C LYS A 239 -4.04 20.65 11.50
N SER A 240 -2.96 20.27 12.17
CA SER A 240 -2.89 20.35 13.62
C SER A 240 -3.19 21.77 14.09
N THR A 241 -3.65 21.89 15.34
CA THR A 241 -4.04 23.17 15.94
C THR A 241 -2.88 24.18 16.05
N ASP A 242 -1.63 23.69 16.09
CA ASP A 242 -0.43 24.53 16.03
C ASP A 242 0.07 24.80 14.59
N GLY A 243 -0.63 24.27 13.59
CA GLY A 243 -0.35 24.43 12.17
C GLY A 243 0.87 23.68 11.64
N LYS A 244 1.58 22.90 12.48
CA LYS A 244 2.85 22.26 12.12
C LYS A 244 2.70 20.93 11.38
N CYS A 245 1.57 20.25 11.54
CA CYS A 245 1.32 18.97 10.89
C CYS A 245 0.13 19.07 9.93
N VAL A 246 0.29 18.49 8.75
CA VAL A 246 -0.77 18.29 7.77
C VAL A 246 -1.27 16.85 7.87
N ILE A 247 -2.55 16.67 8.19
CA ILE A 247 -3.17 15.36 8.35
C ILE A 247 -4.14 15.13 7.20
N SER A 248 -3.90 14.09 6.40
CA SER A 248 -4.76 13.70 5.30
C SER A 248 -5.58 12.47 5.66
N ILE A 249 -6.91 12.52 5.55
CA ILE A 249 -7.80 11.41 5.92
C ILE A 249 -8.58 10.97 4.67
N ASP A 250 -8.24 9.79 4.15
CA ASP A 250 -8.88 9.14 3.01
C ASP A 250 -9.95 8.14 3.49
N SER A 251 -11.22 8.52 3.38
CA SER A 251 -12.36 7.63 3.63
C SER A 251 -12.99 7.06 2.35
N SER A 252 -12.30 7.13 1.20
CA SER A 252 -12.84 6.60 -0.06
C SER A 252 -13.12 5.09 -0.03
N GLY A 253 -12.44 4.34 0.85
CA GLY A 253 -12.69 2.92 1.09
C GLY A 253 -13.91 2.64 1.98
N ALA A 254 -14.41 3.64 2.71
CA ALA A 254 -15.62 3.58 3.52
C ALA A 254 -16.32 4.95 3.54
N PRO A 255 -16.93 5.39 2.42
CA PRO A 255 -17.49 6.73 2.26
C PRO A 255 -18.54 7.09 3.32
N GLU A 256 -19.25 6.10 3.84
CA GLU A 256 -20.23 6.22 4.93
C GLU A 256 -19.61 6.73 6.25
N LEU A 257 -18.31 6.56 6.45
CA LEU A 257 -17.58 7.06 7.61
C LEU A 257 -17.02 8.48 7.40
N LYS A 258 -17.18 9.08 6.21
CA LYS A 258 -16.65 10.42 5.90
C LYS A 258 -17.14 11.48 6.89
N ASP A 259 -18.45 11.57 7.08
CA ASP A 259 -19.05 12.58 7.97
C ASP A 259 -18.56 12.44 9.41
N TRP A 260 -18.42 11.19 9.90
CA TRP A 260 -17.85 10.92 11.21
C TRP A 260 -16.38 11.31 11.27
N ALA A 261 -15.60 10.95 10.24
CA ALA A 261 -14.18 11.26 10.17
C ALA A 261 -13.94 12.77 10.18
N GLU A 262 -14.71 13.54 9.39
CA GLU A 262 -14.58 15.00 9.31
C GLU A 262 -15.03 15.70 10.60
N LYS A 263 -16.15 15.27 11.19
CA LYS A 263 -16.80 16.00 12.29
C LYS A 263 -16.35 15.56 13.68
N GLN A 264 -15.84 14.34 13.83
CA GLN A 264 -15.51 13.76 15.14
C GLN A 264 -14.03 13.37 15.25
N LEU A 265 -13.50 12.62 14.28
CA LEU A 265 -12.11 12.17 14.33
C LEU A 265 -11.13 13.31 14.10
N ALA A 266 -11.27 14.03 12.99
CA ALA A 266 -10.31 15.06 12.56
C ALA A 266 -10.05 16.15 13.62
N PRO A 267 -11.07 16.73 14.28
CA PRO A 267 -10.87 17.73 15.32
C PRO A 267 -10.01 17.20 16.47
N VAL A 268 -10.22 15.94 16.87
CA VAL A 268 -9.46 15.32 17.95
C VAL A 268 -8.00 15.14 17.56
N LEU A 269 -7.72 14.59 16.38
CA LEU A 269 -6.33 14.43 15.91
C LEU A 269 -5.62 15.78 15.76
N ALA A 270 -6.30 16.79 15.18
CA ALA A 270 -5.74 18.13 15.06
C ALA A 270 -5.38 18.75 16.43
N GLU A 271 -6.23 18.54 17.44
CA GLU A 271 -6.02 19.04 18.80
C GLU A 271 -4.92 18.27 19.54
N TRP A 272 -4.90 16.95 19.38
CA TRP A 272 -4.02 16.08 20.16
C TRP A 272 -2.63 15.95 19.60
N TYR A 273 -2.43 16.08 18.29
CA TYR A 273 -1.10 16.05 17.66
C TYR A 273 -0.04 16.87 18.44
N PRO A 274 -0.19 18.20 18.65
CA PRO A 274 0.81 18.98 19.37
C PRO A 274 0.94 18.59 20.86
N LYS A 275 -0.13 18.11 21.49
CA LYS A 275 -0.08 17.61 22.88
C LYS A 275 0.77 16.35 22.96
N ILE A 276 0.60 15.42 22.03
CA ILE A 276 1.39 14.19 21.96
C ILE A 276 2.86 14.50 21.67
N VAL A 277 3.15 15.42 20.74
CA VAL A 277 4.51 15.89 20.47
C VAL A 277 5.18 16.44 21.74
N SER A 278 4.47 17.24 22.52
CA SER A 278 5.02 17.79 23.77
C SER A 278 5.18 16.74 24.89
N MET A 279 4.38 15.67 24.88
CA MET A 279 4.51 14.54 25.81
C MET A 279 5.63 13.56 25.44
N LEU A 280 6.09 13.56 24.17
CA LEU A 280 7.12 12.65 23.67
C LEU A 280 8.34 13.39 23.08
N PRO A 281 9.00 14.30 23.83
CA PRO A 281 10.16 15.01 23.34
C PRO A 281 11.39 14.08 23.21
N SER A 282 12.30 14.44 22.30
CA SER A 282 13.68 13.95 22.26
C SER A 282 14.58 15.08 21.77
N GLU A 283 15.82 15.12 22.26
CA GLU A 283 16.82 16.04 21.75
C GLU A 283 17.08 15.80 20.25
N GLY A 284 17.11 16.86 19.45
CA GLY A 284 17.35 16.78 18.01
C GLY A 284 16.21 16.14 17.19
N TYR A 285 15.09 15.75 17.82
CA TYR A 285 13.94 15.17 17.13
C TYR A 285 12.94 16.24 16.71
N THR A 286 12.46 16.12 15.46
CA THR A 286 11.30 16.88 14.96
C THR A 286 10.23 15.88 14.55
N ALA A 287 9.02 16.05 15.08
CA ALA A 287 7.90 15.18 14.76
C ALA A 287 7.43 15.37 13.30
N PRO A 288 6.85 14.34 12.66
CA PRO A 288 6.45 14.42 11.25
C PRO A 288 5.52 15.58 10.93
N GLU A 289 5.90 16.41 9.96
CA GLU A 289 5.06 17.54 9.51
C GLU A 289 3.87 17.10 8.64
N LYS A 290 3.79 15.81 8.30
CA LYS A 290 2.62 15.22 7.65
C LYS A 290 2.43 13.76 8.01
N PHE A 291 1.17 13.33 8.08
CA PHE A 291 0.82 11.91 8.04
C PHE A 291 -0.56 11.71 7.39
N SER A 292 -0.86 10.46 7.04
CA SER A 292 -2.11 10.11 6.37
C SER A 292 -2.83 8.96 7.07
N ILE A 293 -4.15 9.02 7.10
CA ILE A 293 -5.04 7.94 7.55
C ILE A 293 -5.85 7.45 6.35
N SER A 294 -5.88 6.14 6.13
CA SER A 294 -6.77 5.50 5.17
C SER A 294 -7.79 4.64 5.90
N ILE A 295 -9.06 5.01 5.80
CA ILE A 295 -10.20 4.30 6.37
C ILE A 295 -10.80 3.41 5.30
N ARG A 296 -10.69 2.08 5.49
CA ARG A 296 -11.11 1.07 4.52
C ARG A 296 -11.36 -0.29 5.17
N PRO A 297 -12.09 -1.21 4.51
CA PRO A 297 -12.27 -2.57 5.01
C PRO A 297 -10.92 -3.26 5.21
N GLY A 298 -10.81 -4.05 6.28
CA GLY A 298 -9.56 -4.71 6.65
C GLY A 298 -9.72 -5.67 7.82
N LYS A 299 -8.59 -6.03 8.42
CA LYS A 299 -8.52 -6.87 9.62
C LYS A 299 -7.95 -6.06 10.79
N GLY A 300 -8.22 -6.50 12.01
CA GLY A 300 -7.78 -5.80 13.22
C GLY A 300 -8.51 -4.47 13.42
N VAL A 301 -7.88 -3.57 14.18
CA VAL A 301 -8.44 -2.26 14.56
C VAL A 301 -7.87 -1.18 13.64
N ALA A 302 -6.57 -0.94 13.77
CA ALA A 302 -5.80 -0.03 12.95
C ALA A 302 -4.32 -0.45 13.01
N ALA A 303 -3.49 0.16 12.18
CA ALA A 303 -2.04 -0.03 12.21
C ALA A 303 -1.31 1.20 11.64
N THR A 304 -0.15 1.50 12.21
CA THR A 304 0.74 2.58 11.77
C THR A 304 2.06 2.07 11.25
N GLY A 305 2.40 2.48 10.02
CA GLY A 305 3.71 2.32 9.42
C GLY A 305 4.32 3.69 9.08
N GLY A 306 5.31 4.14 9.85
CA GLY A 306 5.95 5.44 9.64
C GLY A 306 4.98 6.60 9.82
N THR A 307 4.55 7.22 8.72
CA THR A 307 3.58 8.33 8.70
C THR A 307 2.27 7.94 8.01
N ARG A 308 1.97 6.65 7.93
CA ARG A 308 0.76 6.11 7.29
C ARG A 308 -0.01 5.26 8.30
N VAL A 309 -1.27 5.59 8.50
CA VAL A 309 -2.22 4.87 9.34
C VAL A 309 -3.25 4.19 8.43
N THR A 310 -3.51 2.91 8.67
CA THR A 310 -4.66 2.20 8.10
C THR A 310 -5.65 1.91 9.21
N ALA A 311 -6.91 2.24 9.00
CA ALA A 311 -8.00 2.01 9.95
C ALA A 311 -9.05 1.08 9.35
N ASN A 312 -9.38 0.01 10.06
CA ASN A 312 -10.38 -0.96 9.61
C ASN A 312 -11.80 -0.40 9.74
N SER A 313 -12.41 -0.04 8.62
CA SER A 313 -13.76 0.53 8.59
C SER A 313 -14.82 -0.40 9.18
N ASP A 314 -14.66 -1.72 9.03
CA ASP A 314 -15.66 -2.69 9.51
C ASP A 314 -15.67 -2.77 11.03
N TRP A 315 -14.50 -2.60 11.66
CA TRP A 315 -14.40 -2.46 13.10
C TRP A 315 -14.90 -1.09 13.57
N LEU A 316 -14.47 0.00 12.91
CA LEU A 316 -14.85 1.36 13.29
C LEU A 316 -16.36 1.57 13.34
N LYS A 317 -17.12 1.01 12.38
CA LYS A 317 -18.59 1.08 12.34
C LYS A 317 -19.25 0.64 13.64
N ASN A 318 -18.68 -0.36 14.31
CA ASN A 318 -19.20 -0.90 15.55
C ASN A 318 -18.75 -0.10 16.78
N GLU A 319 -17.75 0.77 16.63
CA GLU A 319 -17.05 1.44 17.72
C GLU A 319 -17.12 2.97 17.64
N LEU A 320 -17.95 3.53 16.75
CA LEU A 320 -18.08 4.99 16.56
C LEU A 320 -18.46 5.75 17.83
N LYS A 321 -19.18 5.10 18.75
CA LYS A 321 -19.57 5.63 20.07
C LYS A 321 -18.72 5.08 21.23
N GLY A 322 -17.75 4.24 20.91
CA GLY A 322 -16.83 3.61 21.84
C GLY A 322 -15.41 3.96 21.44
N GLU A 323 -14.66 2.96 21.00
CA GLU A 323 -13.20 3.06 20.92
C GLU A 323 -12.65 3.63 19.61
N ALA A 324 -13.50 3.97 18.65
CA ALA A 324 -13.05 4.38 17.31
C ALA A 324 -12.06 5.56 17.33
N ILE A 325 -12.38 6.65 18.04
CA ILE A 325 -11.52 7.83 18.10
C ILE A 325 -10.24 7.51 18.88
N GLY A 326 -10.36 6.94 20.07
CA GLY A 326 -9.21 6.59 20.91
C GLY A 326 -8.24 5.64 20.20
N SER A 327 -8.75 4.69 19.41
CA SER A 327 -7.90 3.78 18.62
C SER A 327 -7.07 4.50 17.57
N LEU A 328 -7.59 5.54 16.92
CA LEU A 328 -6.82 6.31 15.93
C LEU A 328 -5.92 7.37 16.57
N LEU A 329 -6.24 7.82 17.78
CA LEU A 329 -5.30 8.59 18.59
C LEU A 329 -4.11 7.72 19.04
N HIS A 330 -4.33 6.45 19.37
CA HIS A 330 -3.25 5.49 19.63
C HIS A 330 -2.30 5.38 18.41
N GLU A 331 -2.86 5.26 17.20
CA GLU A 331 -2.06 5.27 15.96
C GLU A 331 -1.31 6.60 15.74
N GLU A 332 -1.92 7.75 16.06
CA GLU A 332 -1.25 9.05 15.99
C GLU A 332 -0.04 9.13 16.93
N VAL A 333 -0.09 8.46 18.10
CA VAL A 333 1.09 8.33 18.97
C VAL A 333 2.21 7.57 18.26
N HIS A 334 1.91 6.46 17.58
CA HIS A 334 2.93 5.73 16.80
C HIS A 334 3.56 6.59 15.69
N VAL A 335 2.77 7.44 15.02
CA VAL A 335 3.30 8.41 14.05
C VAL A 335 4.35 9.31 14.68
N ILE A 336 4.16 9.72 15.94
CA ILE A 336 5.07 10.62 16.68
C ILE A 336 6.23 9.87 17.34
N GLN A 337 6.11 8.57 17.60
CA GLN A 337 7.19 7.77 18.18
C GLN A 337 8.41 7.70 17.24
N GLN A 338 8.19 7.34 15.97
CA GLN A 338 9.24 7.12 14.97
C GLN A 338 10.39 6.21 15.45
N TYR A 339 10.11 5.25 16.34
CA TYR A 339 11.14 4.43 16.99
C TYR A 339 11.94 3.52 16.04
N GLY A 340 11.46 3.33 14.80
CA GLY A 340 12.22 2.61 13.79
C GLY A 340 13.45 3.35 13.27
N TYR A 341 13.65 4.64 13.56
CA TYR A 341 14.75 5.43 13.01
C TYR A 341 16.14 4.99 13.51
N ALA A 342 16.33 4.93 14.84
CA ALA A 342 17.64 4.64 15.42
C ALA A 342 18.19 3.25 15.03
N PRO A 343 17.41 2.15 15.10
CA PRO A 343 17.88 0.84 14.64
C PRO A 343 18.23 0.76 13.15
N ARG A 344 17.61 1.60 12.30
CA ARG A 344 17.91 1.67 10.86
C ARG A 344 19.19 2.46 10.56
N LYS A 345 19.51 3.47 11.39
CA LYS A 345 20.62 4.40 11.14
C LYS A 345 21.92 4.02 11.85
N PHE A 346 21.82 3.47 13.07
CA PHE A 346 22.98 3.27 13.94
C PHE A 346 23.19 1.77 14.21
N PRO A 347 24.28 1.17 13.69
CA PRO A 347 24.68 -0.19 14.05
C PRO A 347 24.87 -0.29 15.57
N GLY A 348 24.19 -1.26 16.21
CA GLY A 348 24.26 -1.47 17.66
C GLY A 348 23.20 -0.74 18.50
N ALA A 349 22.31 0.04 17.88
CA ALA A 349 21.15 0.60 18.59
C ALA A 349 20.22 -0.50 19.11
N THR A 350 19.77 -0.36 20.36
CA THR A 350 18.82 -1.28 20.97
C THR A 350 17.47 -1.19 20.26
N ARG A 351 16.88 -2.35 19.95
CA ARG A 351 15.52 -2.41 19.39
C ARG A 351 14.49 -1.91 20.42
N PRO A 352 13.51 -1.09 20.01
CA PRO A 352 12.41 -0.68 20.88
C PRO A 352 11.68 -1.89 21.47
N PRO A 353 11.51 -1.96 22.80
CA PRO A 353 10.78 -3.07 23.41
C PRO A 353 9.29 -2.96 23.07
N GLY A 354 8.74 -3.98 22.41
CA GLY A 354 7.37 -3.95 21.86
C GLY A 354 6.30 -3.57 22.88
N TRP A 355 6.44 -4.01 24.13
CA TRP A 355 5.48 -3.66 25.18
C TRP A 355 5.45 -2.16 25.51
N MET A 356 6.58 -1.44 25.37
CA MET A 356 6.60 0.03 25.50
C MET A 356 6.11 0.73 24.23
N VAL A 357 6.40 0.16 23.06
CA VAL A 357 5.91 0.67 21.77
C VAL A 357 4.39 0.77 21.80
N GLU A 358 3.70 -0.27 22.28
CA GLU A 358 2.23 -0.31 22.39
C GLU A 358 1.70 0.29 23.70
N GLY A 359 2.47 0.19 24.79
CA GLY A 359 2.05 0.65 26.11
C GLY A 359 2.03 2.16 26.28
N ILE A 360 2.97 2.90 25.68
CA ILE A 360 3.00 4.37 25.71
C ILE A 360 1.76 4.98 25.01
N PRO A 361 1.37 4.55 23.80
CA PRO A 361 0.14 4.98 23.14
C PRO A 361 -1.10 4.76 24.01
N ASP A 362 -1.24 3.58 24.61
CA ASP A 362 -2.37 3.30 25.49
C ASP A 362 -2.29 4.09 26.81
N TYR A 363 -1.10 4.41 27.33
CA TYR A 363 -0.96 5.31 28.47
C TYR A 363 -1.50 6.72 28.12
N ILE A 364 -1.09 7.26 26.98
CA ILE A 364 -1.55 8.58 26.53
C ILE A 364 -3.06 8.56 26.29
N ARG A 365 -3.56 7.55 25.58
CA ARG A 365 -4.99 7.38 25.31
C ARG A 365 -5.80 7.30 26.61
N TRP A 366 -5.55 6.28 27.42
CA TRP A 366 -6.43 5.93 28.53
C TRP A 366 -6.22 6.75 29.80
N TYR A 367 -5.09 7.46 29.95
CA TYR A 367 -4.84 8.29 31.14
C TYR A 367 -4.71 9.78 30.86
N LYS A 368 -4.54 10.21 29.60
CA LYS A 368 -4.49 11.63 29.24
C LYS A 368 -5.68 12.05 28.40
N TYR A 369 -6.06 11.28 27.39
CA TYR A 369 -7.14 11.63 26.49
C TYR A 369 -8.53 11.29 27.05
N GLU A 370 -8.76 10.04 27.42
CA GLU A 370 -10.09 9.55 27.84
C GLU A 370 -10.06 8.80 29.20
N PRO A 371 -9.53 9.41 30.29
CA PRO A 371 -9.42 8.77 31.60
C PRO A 371 -10.75 8.31 32.21
N GLU A 372 -11.86 8.98 31.89
CA GLU A 372 -13.21 8.68 32.33
C GLU A 372 -13.77 7.35 31.79
N SER A 373 -13.15 6.81 30.75
CA SER A 373 -13.55 5.51 30.19
C SER A 373 -13.12 4.31 31.05
N HIS A 374 -12.16 4.51 31.96
CA HIS A 374 -11.56 3.45 32.77
C HIS A 374 -11.00 2.27 31.94
N GLY A 375 -10.64 2.50 30.66
CA GLY A 375 -10.31 1.42 29.72
C GLY A 375 -9.09 0.57 30.09
N CYS A 376 -8.22 1.07 30.97
CA CYS A 376 -7.05 0.36 31.50
C CYS A 376 -7.28 -0.38 32.82
N GLU A 377 -8.51 -0.41 33.38
CA GLU A 377 -8.73 -1.09 34.65
C GLU A 377 -8.49 -2.60 34.59
N ILE A 378 -7.69 -3.09 35.54
CA ILE A 378 -7.50 -4.53 35.75
C ILE A 378 -8.64 -5.04 36.62
N THR A 379 -9.23 -6.14 36.19
CA THR A 379 -10.37 -6.80 36.82
C THR A 379 -9.95 -8.13 37.45
N LYS A 380 -10.79 -8.68 38.33
CA LYS A 380 -10.57 -10.03 38.91
C LYS A 380 -10.39 -11.11 37.82
N ARG A 381 -10.98 -10.94 36.64
CA ARG A 381 -10.93 -11.92 35.53
C ARG A 381 -9.59 -11.93 34.79
N ASN A 382 -8.86 -10.82 34.75
CA ASN A 382 -7.60 -10.69 34.02
C ASN A 382 -6.37 -10.47 34.93
N LEU A 383 -6.55 -10.38 36.24
CA LEU A 383 -5.48 -10.18 37.22
C LEU A 383 -4.37 -11.23 37.14
N SER A 384 -4.72 -12.52 37.08
CA SER A 384 -3.73 -13.60 37.06
C SER A 384 -2.78 -13.54 35.86
N ARG A 385 -3.29 -13.06 34.71
CA ARG A 385 -2.53 -12.87 33.46
C ARG A 385 -1.94 -11.47 33.31
N ALA A 386 -2.19 -10.55 34.24
CA ALA A 386 -1.62 -9.21 34.18
C ALA A 386 -0.11 -9.29 34.41
N ARG A 387 0.65 -8.77 33.45
CA ARG A 387 2.10 -8.58 33.48
C ARG A 387 2.41 -7.18 32.96
N TYR A 388 3.40 -6.52 33.54
CA TYR A 388 3.76 -5.15 33.15
C TYR A 388 4.16 -5.04 31.66
N ASP A 389 4.65 -6.14 31.07
CA ASP A 389 5.11 -6.25 29.69
C ASP A 389 4.07 -6.84 28.73
N ALA A 390 2.80 -6.91 29.13
CA ALA A 390 1.73 -7.51 28.31
C ALA A 390 1.20 -6.58 27.20
N SER A 391 1.89 -5.48 26.91
CA SER A 391 1.52 -4.43 25.96
C SER A 391 0.19 -3.73 26.30
N TYR A 392 -0.15 -2.72 25.47
CA TYR A 392 -1.47 -2.07 25.46
C TYR A 392 -1.93 -1.64 26.88
N ARG A 393 -3.21 -1.81 27.17
CA ARG A 393 -3.88 -1.42 28.41
C ARG A 393 -3.22 -1.89 29.68
N ILE A 394 -2.69 -3.12 29.69
CA ILE A 394 -2.08 -3.70 30.90
C ILE A 394 -0.77 -2.97 31.19
N THR A 395 0.08 -2.82 30.17
CA THR A 395 1.28 -2.01 30.29
C THR A 395 0.95 -0.56 30.62
N ALA A 396 -0.04 0.05 29.99
CA ALA A 396 -0.45 1.42 30.27
C ALA A 396 -0.89 1.62 31.73
N ASN A 397 -1.57 0.64 32.32
CA ASN A 397 -1.92 0.65 33.74
C ASN A 397 -0.68 0.63 34.64
N PHE A 398 0.27 -0.25 34.33
CA PHE A 398 1.57 -0.29 35.01
C PHE A 398 2.34 1.03 34.85
N LEU A 399 2.44 1.57 33.63
CA LEU A 399 3.10 2.84 33.36
C LEU A 399 2.48 3.97 34.16
N ASN A 400 1.14 4.03 34.24
CA ASN A 400 0.47 5.03 35.06
C ASN A 400 0.79 4.87 36.54
N TYR A 401 0.84 3.65 37.07
CA TYR A 401 1.28 3.42 38.44
C TYR A 401 2.68 3.98 38.71
N VAL A 402 3.65 3.66 37.84
CA VAL A 402 5.04 4.11 38.04
C VAL A 402 5.15 5.63 37.87
N VAL A 403 4.48 6.20 36.87
CA VAL A 403 4.42 7.66 36.67
C VAL A 403 3.85 8.33 37.91
N GLU A 404 2.75 7.80 38.45
CA GLU A 404 2.04 8.46 39.53
C GLU A 404 2.82 8.43 40.84
N LYS A 405 3.52 7.32 41.11
CA LYS A 405 4.20 7.07 42.38
C LYS A 405 5.68 7.44 42.41
N TYR A 406 6.40 7.27 41.30
CA TYR A 406 7.86 7.38 41.26
C TYR A 406 8.36 8.59 40.47
N ASP A 407 7.96 8.73 39.21
CA ASP A 407 8.48 9.81 38.36
C ASP A 407 7.45 10.30 37.34
N LYS A 408 6.95 11.52 37.54
CA LYS A 408 5.98 12.18 36.64
C LYS A 408 6.50 12.36 35.22
N ASN A 409 7.82 12.35 35.03
CA ASN A 409 8.49 12.53 33.74
C ASN A 409 8.97 11.21 33.11
N LEU A 410 8.63 10.05 33.71
CA LEU A 410 9.10 8.74 33.25
C LEU A 410 8.85 8.52 31.75
N ILE A 411 7.64 8.82 31.27
CA ILE A 411 7.27 8.60 29.86
C ILE A 411 8.15 9.39 28.92
N GLN A 412 8.45 10.66 29.25
CA GLN A 412 9.33 11.51 28.42
C GLN A 412 10.75 10.93 28.36
N LYS A 413 11.29 10.51 29.51
CA LYS A 413 12.65 9.93 29.61
C LYS A 413 12.76 8.60 28.87
N MET A 414 11.81 7.69 29.10
CA MET A 414 11.77 6.38 28.44
C MET A 414 11.56 6.53 26.93
N ASN A 415 10.65 7.40 26.50
CA ASN A 415 10.46 7.72 25.09
C ASN A 415 11.77 8.19 24.44
N ALA A 416 12.49 9.11 25.09
CA ALA A 416 13.73 9.63 24.54
C ALA A 416 14.80 8.55 24.40
N ALA A 417 14.99 7.71 25.44
CA ALA A 417 15.93 6.59 25.40
C ALA A 417 15.56 5.55 24.33
N ILE A 418 14.27 5.23 24.16
CA ILE A 418 13.79 4.30 23.12
C ILE A 418 14.03 4.89 21.73
N ARG A 419 13.68 6.16 21.50
CA ARG A 419 13.85 6.83 20.20
C ARG A 419 15.32 6.90 19.79
N ASP A 420 16.22 7.10 20.75
CA ASP A 420 17.66 7.16 20.54
C ASP A 420 18.31 5.77 20.38
N GLY A 421 17.55 4.68 20.56
CA GLY A 421 18.09 3.31 20.53
C GLY A 421 19.00 3.00 21.72
N LYS A 422 18.80 3.66 22.87
CA LYS A 422 19.61 3.55 24.09
C LYS A 422 18.84 2.92 25.25
N TYR A 423 17.65 2.39 25.01
CA TYR A 423 16.86 1.74 26.05
C TYR A 423 17.62 0.54 26.65
N THR A 424 17.66 0.47 27.97
CA THR A 424 18.05 -0.70 28.76
C THR A 424 17.14 -0.80 29.98
N GLU A 425 17.01 -1.99 30.57
CA GLU A 425 16.18 -2.16 31.78
C GLU A 425 16.76 -1.44 33.01
N ASP A 426 18.07 -1.17 33.03
CA ASP A 426 18.73 -0.41 34.09
C ASP A 426 18.19 1.02 34.22
N LEU A 427 17.62 1.57 33.14
CA LEU A 427 16.99 2.90 33.16
C LEU A 427 15.82 2.98 34.14
N TRP A 428 15.12 1.88 34.39
CA TRP A 428 14.06 1.84 35.39
C TRP A 428 14.63 2.18 36.77
N LYS A 429 15.67 1.46 37.19
CA LYS A 429 16.35 1.71 38.46
C LYS A 429 16.97 3.09 38.53
N GLN A 430 17.55 3.55 37.43
CA GLN A 430 18.13 4.90 37.36
C GLN A 430 17.06 5.99 37.57
N TYR A 431 15.85 5.81 37.04
CA TYR A 431 14.80 6.84 37.11
C TYR A 431 13.89 6.73 38.33
N THR A 432 13.68 5.53 38.87
CA THR A 432 12.73 5.28 39.97
C THR A 432 13.40 4.85 41.28
N GLY A 433 14.66 4.40 41.23
CA GLY A 433 15.34 3.75 42.34
C GLY A 433 15.12 2.23 42.43
N GLU A 434 14.12 1.69 41.73
CA GLU A 434 13.69 0.29 41.78
C GLU A 434 13.88 -0.39 40.42
N THR A 435 14.21 -1.68 40.41
CA THR A 435 14.30 -2.44 39.15
C THR A 435 12.93 -2.59 38.50
N LEU A 436 12.89 -2.83 37.18
CA LEU A 436 11.65 -3.08 36.45
C LEU A 436 10.83 -4.23 37.06
N GLN A 437 11.51 -5.30 37.51
CA GLN A 437 10.87 -6.44 38.15
C GLN A 437 10.24 -6.06 39.50
N GLU A 438 10.97 -5.34 40.36
CA GLU A 438 10.45 -4.86 41.67
C GLU A 438 9.22 -3.96 41.48
N LEU A 439 9.28 -3.02 40.53
CA LEU A 439 8.14 -2.17 40.18
C LEU A 439 6.93 -2.97 39.70
N GLY A 440 7.16 -3.98 38.85
CA GLY A 440 6.12 -4.85 38.32
C GLY A 440 5.43 -5.67 39.41
N ASP A 441 6.21 -6.25 40.32
CA ASP A 441 5.69 -7.05 41.44
C ASP A 441 4.91 -6.17 42.42
N GLU A 442 5.44 -4.99 42.74
CA GLU A 442 4.77 -4.04 43.64
C GLU A 442 3.45 -3.53 43.06
N TRP A 443 3.45 -3.14 41.78
CA TRP A 443 2.25 -2.75 41.05
C TRP A 443 1.19 -3.85 41.11
N LYS A 444 1.56 -5.08 40.78
CA LYS A 444 0.63 -6.21 40.74
C LYS A 444 0.03 -6.50 42.11
N ALA A 445 0.85 -6.49 43.17
CA ALA A 445 0.38 -6.63 44.54
C ALA A 445 -0.58 -5.49 44.95
N GLY A 446 -0.31 -4.26 44.51
CA GLY A 446 -1.19 -3.11 44.71
C GLY A 446 -2.55 -3.29 44.05
N VAL A 447 -2.57 -3.77 42.80
CA VAL A 447 -3.80 -4.09 42.07
C VAL A 447 -4.58 -5.20 42.78
N GLU A 448 -3.92 -6.29 43.19
CA GLU A 448 -4.53 -7.40 43.95
C GLU A 448 -5.23 -6.92 45.22
N LYS A 449 -4.55 -6.10 46.02
CA LYS A 449 -5.11 -5.51 47.24
C LYS A 449 -6.32 -4.62 46.96
N SER A 450 -6.26 -3.81 45.90
CA SER A 450 -7.38 -2.93 45.50
C SER A 450 -8.63 -3.72 45.11
N LEU A 451 -8.46 -4.86 44.42
CA LEU A 451 -9.54 -5.74 44.00
C LEU A 451 -10.08 -6.60 45.14
N ALA A 452 -9.27 -6.94 46.13
CA ALA A 452 -9.73 -7.64 47.34
C ALA A 452 -10.59 -6.72 48.25
N SER A 453 -10.39 -5.41 48.15
CA SER A 453 -11.13 -4.40 48.93
C SER A 453 -12.43 -3.93 48.26
N LYS A 454 -12.70 -4.39 47.03
CA LYS A 454 -13.93 -4.19 46.25
C LYS A 454 -14.75 -5.48 46.21
#